data_AF-A0A2G4SIA1-F1
#
_entry.id   AF-A0A2G4SIA1-F1
#
_cell.length_a   1.000
_cell.length_b   1.000
_cell.length_c   1.000
_cell.angle_alpha   90.00
_cell.angle_beta   90.00
_cell.angle_gamma   90.00
#
_symmetry.space_group_name_H-M   'P 1'
#
loop_
_entity.id
_entity.type
_entity.pdbx_description
1 polymer ?
#
loop_
_entity_poly.entity_id
_entity_poly.type
_entity_poly.pdbx_seq_one_letter_code
_entity_poly.pdbx_strand_id
1 'polypeptide(L)' 'MPSIALSTAEDKNKVRRALPTAKIYAATVARLYVAYPNPNRWAYSNIWGAIAFLKDKKTRSYYIRMVDLMVTKKQM' A
#
# COMPACT_ATOMS: atom_id res chain seq x y z
N MET A 1 -6.04 16.99 -2.15
CA MET A 1 -6.73 15.70 -2.33
C MET A 1 -7.29 15.27 -0.99
N PRO A 2 -8.58 14.93 -0.86
CA PRO A 2 -9.10 14.37 0.39
C PRO A 2 -8.42 13.02 0.67
N SER A 3 -7.96 12.82 1.90
CA SER A 3 -7.36 11.56 2.35
C SER A 3 -8.45 10.51 2.50
N ILE A 4 -8.50 9.54 1.59
CA ILE A 4 -9.44 8.41 1.67
C ILE A 4 -8.79 7.33 2.52
N ALA A 5 -9.24 7.20 3.77
CA ALA A 5 -8.91 6.06 4.60
C ALA A 5 -9.37 4.75 3.91
N LEU A 6 -8.73 3.62 4.23
CA LEU A 6 -9.23 2.31 3.81
C LEU A 6 -10.57 2.04 4.51
N SER A 7 -11.67 2.40 3.86
CA SER A 7 -13.00 2.37 4.47
C SER A 7 -13.63 0.99 4.40
N THR A 8 -13.42 0.24 3.32
CA THR A 8 -14.09 -1.05 3.07
C THR A 8 -13.46 -2.19 3.88
N ALA A 9 -14.30 -3.04 4.47
CA ALA A 9 -13.84 -4.25 5.16
C ALA A 9 -13.08 -5.21 4.23
N GLU A 10 -13.49 -5.28 2.96
CA GLU A 10 -12.81 -6.09 1.95
C GLU A 10 -11.35 -5.63 1.72
N ASP A 11 -11.14 -4.32 1.56
CA ASP A 11 -9.81 -3.75 1.35
C ASP A 11 -8.92 -3.93 2.58
N LYS A 12 -9.48 -3.75 3.79
CA LYS A 12 -8.77 -4.06 5.04
C LYS A 12 -8.34 -5.54 5.10
N ASN A 13 -9.22 -6.45 4.68
CA ASN A 13 -8.92 -7.89 4.64
C ASN A 13 -7.84 -8.22 3.61
N LYS A 14 -7.87 -7.60 2.42
CA LYS A 14 -6.81 -7.74 1.40
C LYS A 14 -5.45 -7.32 1.96
N VAL A 15 -5.38 -6.15 2.59
CA VAL A 15 -4.14 -5.65 3.21
C VAL A 15 -3.64 -6.58 4.31
N ARG A 16 -4.54 -7.10 5.17
CA ARG A 16 -4.17 -8.07 6.21
C ARG A 16 -3.66 -9.39 5.64
N ARG A 17 -4.26 -9.90 4.57
CA ARG A 17 -3.81 -11.11 3.87
C ARG A 17 -2.43 -10.92 3.23
N ALA A 18 -2.16 -9.76 2.65
CA ALA A 18 -0.86 -9.43 2.06
C ALA A 18 0.26 -9.26 3.10
N LEU A 19 -0.08 -8.99 4.37
CA LEU A 19 0.87 -8.66 5.44
C LEU A 19 0.66 -9.55 6.69
N PRO A 20 0.80 -10.88 6.59
CA PRO A 20 0.31 -11.83 7.60
C PRO A 20 1.05 -11.75 8.94
N THR A 21 2.34 -11.43 8.94
CA THR A 21 3.19 -11.42 10.15
C THR A 21 3.38 -10.03 10.75
N ALA A 22 2.86 -8.99 10.12
CA ALA A 22 3.18 -7.61 10.46
C ALA A 22 2.16 -6.97 11.43
N LYS A 23 2.65 -6.11 12.32
CA LYS A 23 1.79 -5.18 13.07
C LYS A 23 1.60 -3.92 12.23
N ILE A 24 0.40 -3.74 11.68
CA ILE A 24 0.01 -2.55 10.91
C ILE A 24 -0.42 -1.46 11.89
N TYR A 25 0.15 -0.26 11.76
CA TYR A 25 -0.18 0.91 12.57
C TYR A 25 -1.16 1.84 11.86
N ALA A 26 -0.95 2.05 10.57
CA ALA A 26 -1.81 2.86 9.72
C ALA A 26 -1.85 2.27 8.32
N ALA A 27 -2.99 2.40 7.66
CA ALA A 27 -3.12 2.06 6.26
C ALA A 27 -4.13 2.98 5.58
N THR A 28 -3.84 3.40 4.36
CA THR A 28 -4.68 4.33 3.57
C THR A 28 -4.52 4.06 2.07
N VAL A 29 -5.36 4.65 1.23
CA VAL A 29 -5.21 4.57 -0.22
C VAL A 29 -4.19 5.62 -0.69
N ALA A 30 -3.24 5.24 -1.53
CA ALA A 30 -2.21 6.13 -2.05
C ALA A 30 -1.81 5.82 -3.51
N ARG A 31 -1.26 6.84 -4.18
CA ARG A 31 -0.61 6.76 -5.49
C ARG A 31 0.89 6.98 -5.30
N LEU A 32 1.73 6.15 -5.92
CA LEU A 32 3.17 6.31 -5.88
C LEU A 32 3.61 7.29 -6.97
N TYR A 33 4.26 8.37 -6.56
CA TYR A 33 4.98 9.27 -7.44
C TYR A 33 6.47 9.06 -7.24
N VAL A 34 7.25 9.14 -8.31
CA VAL A 34 8.71 9.01 -8.29
C VAL A 34 9.35 10.16 -9.04
N ALA A 35 10.44 10.70 -8.50
CA ALA A 35 11.24 11.75 -9.12
C ALA A 35 12.36 11.14 -9.97
N TYR A 36 11.97 10.36 -10.99
CA TYR A 36 12.88 9.69 -11.91
C TYR A 36 12.30 9.76 -13.34
N PRO A 37 13.14 10.00 -14.38
CA PRO A 37 14.59 10.26 -14.34
C PRO A 37 14.97 11.69 -13.93
N ASN A 38 14.02 12.62 -13.89
CA ASN A 38 14.27 14.00 -13.48
C ASN A 38 13.98 14.20 -11.97
N PRO A 39 14.98 14.50 -11.13
CA PRO A 39 14.78 14.66 -9.68
C PRO A 39 13.96 15.92 -9.32
N ASN A 40 13.83 16.88 -10.24
CA ASN A 40 13.08 18.12 -10.03
C ASN A 40 11.59 17.99 -10.37
N ARG A 41 11.13 16.82 -10.82
CA ARG A 41 9.73 16.61 -11.21
C ARG A 41 9.24 15.26 -10.72
N TRP A 42 8.13 15.26 -9.98
CA TRP A 42 7.41 14.04 -9.62
C TRP A 42 6.56 13.55 -10.80
N ALA A 43 6.78 12.31 -11.21
CA ALA A 43 5.94 11.62 -12.18
C ALA A 43 5.13 10.53 -11.48
N TYR A 44 3.86 10.38 -11.85
CA TYR A 44 3.06 9.26 -11.36
C TYR A 44 3.64 7.96 -11.91
N SER A 45 3.90 6.99 -11.05
CA SER A 45 4.52 5.71 -11.43
C SER A 45 3.54 4.71 -12.06
N ASN A 46 2.27 5.07 -12.21
CA ASN A 46 1.16 4.16 -12.52
C ASN A 46 0.87 3.10 -11.46
N ILE A 47 1.55 3.15 -10.30
CA ILE A 47 1.31 2.26 -9.17
C ILE A 47 0.45 2.96 -8.14
N TRP A 48 -0.61 2.28 -7.70
CA TRP A 48 -1.50 2.76 -6.65
C TRP A 48 -2.10 1.58 -5.88
N GLY A 49 -2.61 1.85 -4.70
CA GLY A 49 -3.25 0.84 -3.86
C GLY A 49 -3.29 1.26 -2.40
N ALA A 50 -3.30 0.28 -1.51
CA ALA A 50 -3.18 0.52 -0.08
C ALA A 50 -1.71 0.68 0.32
N ILE A 51 -1.36 1.80 0.95
CA ILE A 51 -0.08 1.97 1.61
C ILE A 51 -0.22 1.68 3.10
N ALA A 52 0.66 0.85 3.64
CA ALA A 52 0.63 0.43 5.04
C ALA A 52 1.95 0.77 5.73
N PHE A 53 1.86 1.47 6.87
CA PHE A 53 2.95 1.62 7.81
C PHE A 53 2.89 0.51 8.84
N LEU A 54 3.96 -0.28 8.93
CA LEU A 54 3.97 -1.52 9.70
C LEU A 54 5.31 -1.80 10.37
N LYS A 55 5.29 -2.62 11.42
CA LYS A 55 6.47 -3.26 11.99
C LYS A 55 6.46 -4.74 11.65
N ASP A 56 7.55 -5.20 11.04
CA ASP A 56 7.77 -6.63 10.80
C ASP A 56 8.21 -7.30 12.11
N LYS A 57 7.52 -8.37 12.50
CA LYS A 57 7.82 -9.07 13.75
C LYS A 57 9.15 -9.84 13.71
N LYS A 58 9.56 -10.34 12.54
CA LYS A 58 10.78 -11.15 12.39
C LYS A 58 12.01 -10.27 12.39
N THR A 59 12.02 -9.22 11.56
CA THR A 59 13.19 -8.32 11.45
C THR A 59 13.17 -7.19 12.49
N ARG A 60 12.09 -7.07 13.26
CA ARG A 60 11.84 -5.97 14.24
C ARG A 60 11.95 -4.57 13.65
N SER A 61 11.89 -4.45 12.32
CA SER A 61 12.09 -3.22 11.57
C SER A 61 10.76 -2.63 11.10
N TYR A 62 10.74 -1.32 10.84
CA TYR A 62 9.60 -0.61 10.31
C TYR A 62 9.67 -0.53 8.78
N TYR A 63 8.52 -0.69 8.13
CA TYR A 63 8.41 -0.60 6.68
C TYR A 63 7.19 0.23 6.28
N ILE A 64 7.29 0.78 5.09
CA ILE A 64 6.16 1.25 4.30
C ILE A 64 6.03 0.28 3.13
N ARG A 65 4.88 -0.40 3.01
CA ARG A 65 4.61 -1.34 1.91
C ARG A 65 3.36 -0.91 1.17
N MET A 66 3.40 -1.01 -0.16
CA MET A 66 2.24 -0.81 -1.02
C MET A 66 1.63 -2.17 -1.38
N VAL A 67 0.32 -2.29 -1.21
CA VAL A 67 -0.47 -3.49 -1.49
C VAL A 67 -1.47 -3.14 -2.58
N ASP A 68 -1.49 -3.94 -3.64
CA ASP A 68 -2.48 -3.80 -4.70
C ASP A 68 -3.88 -4.17 -4.19
N LEU A 69 -4.86 -3.31 -4.47
CA LEU A 69 -6.26 -3.53 -4.12
C LEU A 69 -7.06 -4.13 -5.28
N MET A 70 -6.53 -4.05 -6.50
CA MET A 70 -7.12 -4.53 -7.75
C MET A 70 -6.73 -5.99 -7.99
N VAL A 71 -7.19 -6.91 -7.13
CA VAL A 71 -7.17 -8.33 -7.51
C VAL A 71 -8.37 -8.61 -8.40
N THR A 72 -8.19 -8.48 -9.71
CA THR A 72 -9.03 -9.20 -10.68
C THR A 72 -8.85 -10.68 -10.37
N LYS A 73 -9.92 -11.38 -9.97
CA LYS A 73 -9.92 -12.85 -10.10
C LYS A 73 -9.58 -13.11 -11.56
N LYS A 74 -8.39 -13.62 -11.85
CA LYS A 74 -8.10 -14.20 -13.15
C LYS A 74 -9.04 -15.40 -13.24
N GLN A 75 -10.20 -15.21 -13.86
CA GLN A 75 -11.07 -16.31 -14.25
C GLN A 75 -10.22 -17.17 -15.18
N MET A 76 -9.78 -18.31 -14.65
CA MET A 76 -9.43 -19.46 -15.46
C MET A 76 -10.74 -20.11 -15.90
#